data_AF-A0A4P2VTH4-F1
#
_entry.id   AF-A0A4P2VTH4-F1
#
_cell.length_a   1.000
_cell.length_b   1.000
_cell.length_c   1.000
_cell.angle_alpha   90.00
_cell.angle_beta   90.00
_cell.angle_gamma   90.00
#
_symmetry.space_group_name_H-M   'P 1'
#
loop_
_entity.id
_entity.type
_entity.pdbx_description
1 polymer ?
#
loop_
_entity_poly.entity_id
_entity_poly.type
_entity_poly.pdbx_seq_one_letter_code
_entity_poly.pdbx_strand_id
1 'polypeptide(L)'
;MFYKKNFKQKFVSMLFMLTFSFFVYLQKVYADEAFVYCAQDKNNWYWLSNKSVKVTGEWRNKKMSQILNLRFFKIDGGNTAVQALQTQCIQEFGHKYKYAQPADSYFSGWYLFGIDDDNIIAGLFEIYNYNPRIG
;
A
#
# COMPACT_ATOMS: atom_id res chain seq x y z
N MET A 1 -8.00 -23.32 51.78
CA MET A 1 -8.56 -24.37 50.89
C MET A 1 -7.73 -24.38 49.61
N PHE A 2 -6.74 -25.29 49.50
CA PHE A 2 -5.84 -25.34 48.34
C PHE A 2 -6.51 -26.09 47.19
N TYR A 3 -6.81 -25.38 46.10
CA TYR A 3 -7.42 -25.96 44.91
C TYR A 3 -6.40 -26.88 44.21
N LYS A 4 -6.59 -28.20 44.31
CA LYS A 4 -5.72 -29.21 43.68
C LYS A 4 -5.97 -29.19 42.17
N LYS A 5 -5.20 -28.39 41.44
CA LYS A 5 -5.36 -28.21 39.98
C LYS A 5 -5.06 -29.53 39.26
N ASN A 6 -6.09 -30.16 38.70
CA ASN A 6 -6.00 -31.47 38.05
C ASN A 6 -5.03 -31.44 36.87
N PHE A 7 -4.14 -32.43 36.79
CA PHE A 7 -3.13 -32.56 35.73
C PHE A 7 -3.73 -32.48 34.31
N LYS A 8 -4.95 -33.02 34.13
CA LYS A 8 -5.72 -32.92 32.87
C LYS A 8 -6.01 -31.47 32.45
N GLN A 9 -6.26 -30.56 33.39
CA GLN A 9 -6.53 -29.16 33.10
C GLN A 9 -5.28 -28.41 32.61
N LYS A 10 -4.09 -28.80 33.11
CA LYS A 10 -2.81 -28.25 32.62
C LYS A 10 -2.54 -28.68 31.18
N PHE A 11 -2.85 -29.93 30.83
CA PHE A 11 -2.63 -30.46 29.49
C PHE A 11 -3.57 -29.80 28.45
N VAL A 12 -4.86 -29.65 28.76
CA VAL A 12 -5.83 -28.97 27.88
C VAL A 12 -5.45 -27.51 27.67
N SER A 13 -5.01 -26.80 28.72
CA SER A 13 -4.54 -25.42 28.60
C SER A 13 -3.29 -25.28 27.73
N MET A 14 -2.38 -26.25 27.81
CA MET A 14 -1.16 -26.26 26.99
C MET A 14 -1.49 -26.53 25.51
N LEU A 15 -2.40 -27.47 25.24
CA LEU A 15 -2.88 -27.76 23.88
C LEU A 15 -3.56 -26.54 23.26
N PHE A 16 -4.37 -25.81 24.04
CA PHE A 16 -5.05 -24.61 23.57
C PHE A 16 -4.09 -23.46 23.23
N MET A 17 -2.99 -23.29 23.99
CA MET A 17 -1.96 -22.29 23.65
C MET A 17 -1.18 -22.65 22.38
N LEU A 18 -0.93 -23.94 22.14
CA LEU A 18 -0.28 -24.40 20.91
C LEU A 18 -1.15 -24.18 19.66
N THR A 19 -2.47 -24.42 19.75
CA THR A 19 -3.37 -24.20 18.61
C THR A 19 -3.57 -22.71 18.32
N PHE A 20 -3.66 -21.85 19.34
CA PHE A 20 -3.80 -20.40 19.14
C PHE A 20 -2.59 -19.79 18.42
N SER A 21 -1.38 -20.27 18.75
CA SER A 21 -0.14 -19.82 18.10
C SER A 21 -0.10 -20.16 16.60
N PHE A 22 -0.72 -21.27 16.20
CA PHE A 22 -0.85 -21.67 14.79
C PHE A 22 -1.81 -20.75 14.02
N PHE A 23 -2.91 -20.31 14.64
CA PHE A 23 -3.86 -19.39 13.99
C PHE A 23 -3.27 -18.00 13.72
N VAL A 24 -2.45 -17.48 14.63
CA VAL A 24 -1.76 -16.19 14.41
C VAL A 24 -0.77 -16.28 13.25
N TYR A 25 -0.09 -17.42 13.09
CA TYR A 25 0.87 -17.64 12.01
C TYR A 25 0.23 -17.72 10.60
N LEU A 26 -1.07 -18.05 10.53
CA LEU A 26 -1.81 -18.11 9.27
C LEU A 26 -2.24 -16.74 8.77
N GLN A 27 -2.29 -15.72 9.62
CA GLN A 27 -2.55 -14.35 9.18
C GLN A 27 -1.27 -13.73 8.62
N LYS A 28 -0.95 -14.11 7.39
CA LYS A 28 0.03 -13.40 6.56
C LYS A 28 -0.50 -12.01 6.20
N VAL A 29 -0.45 -11.09 7.15
CA VAL A 29 -0.64 -9.66 6.91
C VAL A 29 0.68 -9.10 6.38
N TYR A 30 1.03 -9.44 5.14
CA TYR A 30 2.11 -8.74 4.45
C TYR A 30 1.48 -7.58 3.71
N ALA A 31 1.54 -6.40 4.31
CA ALA A 31 1.33 -5.17 3.57
C ALA A 31 2.56 -4.96 2.67
N ASP A 32 2.32 -4.65 1.40
CA ASP A 32 3.36 -4.20 0.49
C ASP A 32 3.90 -2.85 0.96
N GLU A 33 5.16 -2.55 0.63
CA GLU A 33 5.74 -1.22 0.82
C GLU A 33 5.88 -0.51 -0.53
N ALA A 34 5.63 0.80 -0.53
CA ALA A 34 5.94 1.68 -1.65
C ALA A 34 6.76 2.88 -1.19
N PHE A 35 7.74 3.28 -1.99
CA PHE A 35 8.40 4.56 -1.83
C PHE A 35 7.48 5.68 -2.31
N VAL A 36 7.72 6.89 -1.83
CA VAL A 36 6.93 8.07 -2.22
C VAL A 36 7.81 9.07 -2.97
N TYR A 37 7.33 9.52 -4.13
CA TYR A 37 7.88 10.67 -4.83
C TYR A 37 6.82 11.77 -4.99
N CYS A 38 7.29 13.00 -5.14
CA CYS A 38 6.49 14.20 -5.31
C CYS A 38 6.65 14.67 -6.74
N ALA A 39 5.53 14.86 -7.45
CA ALA A 39 5.54 15.20 -8.86
C ALA A 39 4.80 16.50 -9.14
N GLN A 40 5.35 17.28 -10.06
CA GLN A 40 4.67 18.39 -10.74
C GLN A 40 4.05 17.91 -12.05
N ASP A 41 4.83 17.17 -12.83
CA ASP A 41 4.48 16.57 -14.12
C ASP A 41 5.36 15.34 -14.37
N LYS A 42 5.21 14.68 -15.52
CA LYS A 42 5.93 13.43 -15.85
C LYS A 42 7.46 13.57 -15.93
N ASN A 43 7.98 14.77 -16.11
CA ASN A 43 9.42 14.99 -16.26
C ASN A 43 10.02 15.67 -15.01
N ASN A 44 9.18 16.21 -14.13
CA ASN A 44 9.59 16.96 -12.95
C ASN A 44 9.06 16.28 -11.68
N TRP A 45 9.92 15.46 -11.07
CA TRP A 45 9.63 14.74 -9.83
C TRP A 45 10.87 14.56 -8.96
N TYR A 46 10.65 14.42 -7.64
CA TYR A 46 11.70 14.18 -6.66
C TYR A 46 11.25 13.15 -5.62
N TRP A 47 12.18 12.32 -5.14
CA TRP A 47 11.91 11.42 -4.02
C TRP A 47 11.64 12.21 -2.74
N LEU A 48 10.53 11.91 -2.06
CA LEU A 48 10.21 12.56 -0.80
C LEU A 48 11.25 12.19 0.26
N SER A 49 11.80 13.20 0.95
CA SER A 49 12.79 13.04 2.02
C SER A 49 13.97 12.15 1.60
N ASN A 50 14.47 12.36 0.38
CA ASN A 50 15.56 11.57 -0.22
C ASN A 50 15.33 10.05 -0.12
N LYS A 51 14.09 9.61 -0.40
CA LYS A 51 13.68 8.20 -0.45
C LYS A 51 13.64 7.48 0.91
N SER A 52 13.68 8.21 2.02
CA SER A 52 13.52 7.62 3.35
C SER A 52 12.06 7.28 3.69
N VAL A 53 11.10 7.95 3.04
CA VAL A 53 9.66 7.73 3.30
C VAL A 53 9.15 6.53 2.50
N LYS A 54 8.60 5.56 3.23
CA LYS A 54 7.85 4.44 2.72
C LYS A 54 6.46 4.41 3.33
N VAL A 55 5.52 3.87 2.57
CA VAL A 55 4.14 3.66 3.02
C VAL A 55 3.74 2.22 2.82
N THR A 56 2.89 1.71 3.71
CA THR A 56 2.34 0.36 3.63
C THR A 56 1.00 0.37 2.91
N GLY A 57 0.66 -0.74 2.27
CA GLY A 57 -0.57 -0.89 1.53
C GLY A 57 -0.57 -2.13 0.63
N GLU A 58 -1.27 -2.06 -0.49
CA GLU A 58 -1.42 -3.18 -1.41
C GLU A 58 -1.45 -2.68 -2.87
N TRP A 59 -0.72 -3.35 -3.76
CA TRP A 59 -0.86 -3.10 -5.20
C TRP A 59 -2.15 -3.73 -5.75
N ARG A 60 -3.01 -2.89 -6.35
CA ARG A 60 -4.30 -3.29 -6.90
C ARG A 60 -4.39 -2.95 -8.39
N ASN A 61 -5.23 -3.68 -9.11
CA ASN A 61 -5.55 -3.43 -10.51
C ASN A 61 -7.05 -3.16 -10.62
N LYS A 62 -7.44 -2.02 -11.20
CA LYS A 62 -8.83 -1.66 -11.48
C LYS A 62 -9.07 -1.68 -12.98
N LYS A 63 -10.08 -2.44 -13.40
CA LYS A 63 -10.52 -2.43 -14.79
C LYS A 63 -11.33 -1.16 -15.06
N MET A 64 -10.80 -0.27 -15.89
CA MET A 64 -11.45 1.00 -16.25
C MET A 64 -12.31 0.86 -17.52
N SER A 65 -11.91 -0.03 -18.43
CA SER A 65 -12.68 -0.38 -19.63
C SER A 65 -12.36 -1.81 -20.08
N GLN A 66 -12.87 -2.26 -21.22
CA GLN A 66 -12.54 -3.60 -21.75
C GLN A 66 -11.03 -3.77 -22.05
N ILE A 67 -10.33 -2.70 -22.38
CA ILE A 67 -8.92 -2.71 -22.80
C ILE A 67 -7.99 -1.99 -21.83
N LEU A 68 -8.54 -1.28 -20.84
CA LEU A 68 -7.77 -0.45 -19.91
C LEU A 68 -7.84 -1.00 -18.49
N ASN A 69 -6.67 -1.34 -17.95
CA ASN A 69 -6.47 -1.64 -16.54
C ASN A 69 -5.57 -0.56 -15.94
N LEU A 70 -5.98 -0.04 -14.79
CA LEU A 70 -5.24 0.93 -13.99
C LEU A 70 -4.62 0.22 -12.79
N ARG A 71 -3.30 0.20 -12.71
CA ARG A 71 -2.58 -0.27 -11.51
C ARG A 71 -2.42 0.90 -10.54
N PHE A 72 -2.76 0.69 -9.27
CA PHE A 72 -2.69 1.69 -8.22
C PHE A 72 -2.27 1.06 -6.89
N PHE A 73 -1.78 1.87 -5.95
CA PHE A 73 -1.39 1.44 -4.61
C PHE A 73 -2.46 1.85 -3.60
N LYS A 74 -3.18 0.88 -3.04
CA LYS A 74 -4.15 1.11 -1.98
C LYS A 74 -3.39 1.31 -0.67
N ILE A 75 -3.35 2.54 -0.18
CA ILE A 75 -2.52 2.91 0.98
C ILE A 75 -3.25 2.64 2.29
N ASP A 76 -2.51 2.13 3.28
CA ASP A 76 -3.00 2.05 4.65
C ASP A 76 -3.19 3.45 5.26
N GLY A 77 -4.26 3.64 6.03
CA GLY A 77 -4.61 4.95 6.59
C GLY A 77 -5.40 5.86 5.63
N GLY A 78 -5.62 5.42 4.39
CA GLY A 78 -6.57 6.03 3.45
C GLY A 78 -6.27 7.49 3.11
N ASN A 79 -7.33 8.30 2.97
CA ASN A 79 -7.22 9.68 2.48
C ASN A 79 -6.31 10.56 3.36
N THR A 80 -6.39 10.40 4.68
CA THR A 80 -5.58 11.18 5.63
C THR A 80 -4.09 10.95 5.43
N ALA A 81 -3.68 9.70 5.16
CA ALA A 81 -2.29 9.36 4.86
C ALA A 81 -1.82 10.05 3.57
N VAL A 82 -2.63 10.04 2.51
CA VAL A 82 -2.29 10.71 1.25
C VAL A 82 -2.17 12.21 1.42
N GLN A 83 -3.10 12.85 2.14
CA GLN A 83 -3.05 14.30 2.41
C GLN A 83 -1.79 14.68 3.21
N ALA A 84 -1.37 13.85 4.16
CA ALA A 84 -0.14 14.07 4.90
C ALA A 84 1.09 14.02 3.96
N LEU A 85 1.16 13.04 3.05
CA LEU A 85 2.24 12.95 2.06
C LEU A 85 2.25 14.13 1.10
N GLN A 86 1.08 14.54 0.60
CA GLN A 86 0.96 15.73 -0.27
C GLN A 86 1.42 17.00 0.46
N THR A 87 1.07 17.13 1.75
CA THR A 87 1.54 18.24 2.59
C THR A 87 3.06 18.23 2.73
N GLN A 88 3.66 17.06 2.98
CA GLN A 88 5.12 16.93 3.03
C GLN A 88 5.79 17.30 1.70
N CYS A 89 5.23 16.83 0.58
CA CYS A 89 5.73 17.22 -0.74
C CYS A 89 5.68 18.73 -0.98
N ILE A 90 4.60 19.40 -0.57
CA ILE A 90 4.46 20.85 -0.67
C ILE A 90 5.47 21.56 0.23
N GLN A 91 5.71 21.05 1.43
CA GLN A 91 6.68 21.62 2.37
C GLN A 91 8.12 21.50 1.85
N GLU A 92 8.47 20.36 1.24
CA GLU A 92 9.84 20.07 0.79
C GLU A 92 10.15 20.71 -0.58
N PHE A 93 9.22 20.67 -1.53
CA PHE A 93 9.47 21.07 -2.93
C PHE A 93 8.57 22.23 -3.41
N GLY A 94 7.61 22.68 -2.60
CA GLY A 94 6.67 23.75 -2.93
C GLY A 94 5.38 23.27 -3.62
N HIS A 95 4.42 24.18 -3.75
CA HIS A 95 3.07 23.89 -4.27
C HIS A 95 3.00 23.29 -5.68
N LYS A 96 4.08 23.42 -6.47
CA LYS A 96 4.17 22.80 -7.79
C LYS A 96 4.23 21.27 -7.70
N TYR A 97 4.78 20.71 -6.63
CA TYR A 97 4.97 19.27 -6.43
C TYR A 97 3.90 18.66 -5.53
N LYS A 98 2.65 19.10 -5.66
CA LYS A 98 1.54 18.72 -4.76
C LYS A 98 1.07 17.26 -4.89
N TYR A 99 1.53 16.53 -5.91
CA TYR A 99 1.11 15.14 -6.13
C TYR A 99 2.12 14.18 -5.51
N ALA A 100 1.77 13.59 -4.37
CA ALA A 100 2.48 12.44 -3.81
C ALA A 100 2.06 11.17 -4.55
N GLN A 101 3.02 10.33 -4.96
CA GLN A 101 2.77 9.12 -5.73
C GLN A 101 3.62 7.94 -5.27
N PRO A 102 3.06 6.71 -5.31
CA PRO A 102 3.74 5.48 -4.93
C PRO A 102 4.68 4.98 -6.03
N ALA A 103 5.77 4.36 -5.60
CA ALA A 103 6.74 3.66 -6.43
C ALA A 103 7.11 2.30 -5.83
N ASP A 104 7.05 1.24 -6.63
CA ASP A 104 7.56 -0.09 -6.24
C ASP A 104 9.09 -0.19 -6.38
N SER A 105 9.74 0.72 -7.14
CA SER A 105 11.18 0.69 -7.39
C SER A 105 11.71 2.06 -7.88
N TYR A 106 13.03 2.16 -8.14
CA TYR A 106 13.64 3.40 -8.68
C TYR A 106 13.19 3.76 -10.10
N PHE A 107 12.83 2.76 -10.89
CA PHE A 107 12.44 2.89 -12.30
C PHE A 107 10.96 2.53 -12.48
N SER A 108 10.17 2.62 -11.42
CA SER A 108 8.76 2.32 -11.45
C SER A 108 8.01 3.27 -12.37
N GLY A 109 6.95 2.79 -13.01
CA GLY A 109 6.02 3.65 -13.73
C GLY A 109 5.25 4.61 -12.83
N TRP A 110 4.39 5.40 -13.47
CA TRP A 110 3.53 6.38 -12.79
C TRP A 110 2.27 5.71 -12.27
N TYR A 111 2.18 5.53 -10.96
CA TYR A 111 1.04 4.90 -10.28
C TYR A 111 0.30 5.90 -9.39
N LEU A 112 -0.99 5.62 -9.14
CA LEU A 112 -1.84 6.44 -8.27
C LEU A 112 -1.98 5.81 -6.88
N PHE A 113 -2.27 6.65 -5.88
CA PHE A 113 -2.78 6.16 -4.60
C PHE A 113 -4.28 5.87 -4.69
N GLY A 114 -4.72 4.80 -4.05
CA GLY A 114 -6.14 4.52 -3.76
C GLY A 114 -6.41 4.57 -2.27
N ILE A 115 -7.55 5.14 -1.88
CA ILE A 115 -8.08 5.06 -0.52
C ILE A 115 -8.68 3.66 -0.30
N ASP A 116 -9.40 3.18 -1.31
CA ASP A 116 -10.01 1.87 -1.39
C ASP A 116 -10.07 1.43 -2.86
N ASP A 117 -10.84 0.37 -3.15
CA ASP A 117 -10.91 -0.23 -4.48
C ASP A 117 -11.71 0.67 -5.46
N ASP A 118 -12.53 1.57 -4.93
CA ASP A 118 -13.40 2.46 -5.69
C ASP A 118 -12.86 3.89 -5.81
N ASN A 119 -12.18 4.36 -4.78
CA ASN A 119 -11.73 5.74 -4.62
C ASN A 119 -10.23 5.88 -4.87
N ILE A 120 -9.87 6.33 -6.08
CA ILE A 120 -8.49 6.60 -6.50
C ILE A 120 -8.22 8.10 -6.44
N ILE A 121 -7.11 8.48 -5.80
CA ILE A 121 -6.70 9.88 -5.67
C ILE A 121 -6.13 10.38 -7.01
N ALA A 122 -6.48 11.62 -7.35
CA ALA A 122 -5.97 12.27 -8.55
C ALA A 122 -4.44 12.41 -8.51
N GLY A 123 -3.81 12.15 -9.66
CA GLY A 123 -2.37 12.23 -9.84
C GLY A 123 -2.00 11.99 -11.30
N LEU A 124 -0.72 11.74 -11.55
CA LEU A 124 -0.20 11.45 -12.89
C LEU A 124 -0.17 9.94 -13.11
N PHE A 125 -0.66 9.46 -14.25
CA PHE A 125 -0.59 8.04 -14.55
C PHE A 125 -0.33 7.81 -16.03
N GLU A 126 0.13 6.61 -16.34
CA GLU A 126 0.36 6.16 -17.70
C GLU A 126 -0.73 5.16 -18.10
N ILE A 127 -1.31 5.43 -19.26
CA ILE A 127 -2.21 4.49 -19.93
C ILE A 127 -1.36 3.68 -20.91
N TYR A 128 -1.21 2.40 -20.64
CA TYR A 128 -0.62 1.47 -21.58
C TYR A 128 -1.73 0.94 -22.48
N ASN A 129 -1.75 1.37 -23.75
CA ASN A 129 -2.66 0.79 -24.73
C ASN A 129 -2.20 -0.64 -25.05
N TYR A 130 -2.94 -1.63 -24.57
CA TYR A 130 -2.74 -3.00 -25.00
C TYR A 130 -3.28 -3.12 -26.43
N ASN A 131 -2.39 -3.19 -27.42
CA ASN A 131 -2.78 -3.56 -28.79
C ASN A 131 -2.82 -5.09 -28.86
N PRO A 132 -4.00 -5.74 -28.91
CA PRO A 132 -4.06 -7.16 -29.16
C PRO A 132 -3.46 -7.41 -30.54
N ARG A 133 -2.43 -8.27 -30.62
CA ARG A 133 -1.97 -8.79 -31.90
C ARG A 133 -3.09 -9.68 -32.43
N ILE A 134 -3.89 -9.15 -33.35
CA ILE A 134 -4.80 -9.96 -34.17
C ILE A 134 -3.90 -10.66 -35.19
N GLY A 135 -3.74 -11.97 -35.02
CA GLY A 135 -3.10 -12.86 -35.98
C GLY A 135 -4.06 -13.28 -37.08
#